data_AF-A0A956ETI5-F1
#
_entry.id   AF-A0A956ETI5-F1
#
_cell.length_a   1.000
_cell.length_b   1.000
_cell.length_c   1.000
_cell.angle_alpha   90.00
_cell.angle_beta   90.00
_cell.angle_gamma   90.00
#
_symmetry.space_group_name_H-M   'P 1'
#
loop_
_entity.id
_entity.type
_entity.pdbx_description
1 polymer ?
#
loop_
_entity_poly.entity_id
_entity_poly.type
_entity_poly.pdbx_seq_one_letter_code
_entity_poly.pdbx_strand_id
1 'polypeptide(L)'
;MYFVDVDGLKRDLGSGPLDQRDVAIYIFLVGGAVLPSRPLLFDISGSLPVVSIIMLAHLVIAAIGVLACYRANGRAGGLRFAERFLSLSWVVGLRVFLSTLLPVVGLRLFAEHLYPDSSQLVREGLIELPVTALAYWRLQLHFQSLEVSAA
;
A
#
# COMPACT_ATOMS: atom_id res chain seq x y z
N MET A 1 -3.76 16.43 -10.83
CA MET A 1 -4.06 15.47 -9.73
C MET A 1 -4.91 14.28 -10.19
N TYR A 2 -4.55 13.06 -9.78
CA TYR A 2 -5.21 11.81 -10.18
C TYR A 2 -5.68 11.02 -8.94
N PHE A 3 -6.88 10.48 -9.00
CA PHE A 3 -7.42 9.61 -7.94
C PHE A 3 -7.37 8.13 -8.35
N VAL A 4 -7.78 7.84 -9.59
CA VAL A 4 -7.86 6.47 -10.11
C VAL A 4 -7.05 6.29 -11.38
N ASP A 5 -6.81 7.32 -12.18
CA ASP A 5 -6.06 7.19 -13.44
C ASP A 5 -4.53 7.13 -13.21
N VAL A 6 -4.00 5.90 -13.20
CA VAL A 6 -2.56 5.63 -13.04
C VAL A 6 -1.77 5.96 -14.30
N ASP A 7 -2.38 5.84 -15.48
CA ASP A 7 -1.67 6.02 -16.75
C ASP A 7 -1.49 7.50 -17.05
N GLY A 8 -2.49 8.33 -16.73
CA GLY A 8 -2.34 9.79 -16.64
C GLY A 8 -1.25 10.21 -15.66
N LEU A 9 -1.30 9.71 -14.42
CA LEU A 9 -0.27 10.00 -13.42
C LEU A 9 1.13 9.61 -13.89
N LYS A 10 1.29 8.44 -14.50
CA LYS A 10 2.59 7.97 -15.00
C LYS A 10 3.15 8.85 -16.11
N ARG A 11 2.31 9.32 -17.04
CA ARG A 11 2.75 10.24 -18.11
C ARG A 11 3.32 11.52 -17.51
N ASP A 12 2.63 12.10 -16.55
CA ASP A 12 3.08 13.35 -15.90
C ASP A 12 4.36 13.13 -15.09
N LEU A 13 4.46 12.02 -14.34
CA LEU A 13 5.66 11.63 -13.60
C LEU A 13 6.89 11.37 -14.50
N GLY A 14 6.64 10.95 -15.76
CA GLY A 14 7.68 10.79 -16.78
C GLY A 14 8.15 12.11 -17.39
N SER A 15 7.24 13.10 -17.53
CA SER A 15 7.55 14.39 -18.16
C SER A 15 8.28 15.40 -17.28
N GLY A 16 8.20 15.30 -15.94
CA GLY A 16 8.78 16.32 -15.07
C GLY A 16 8.23 16.30 -13.63
N PRO A 17 8.66 17.24 -12.77
CA PRO A 17 8.13 17.47 -11.42
C PRO A 17 6.62 17.70 -11.42
N LEU A 18 5.90 17.02 -10.53
CA LEU A 18 4.53 17.41 -10.19
C LEU A 18 4.56 18.74 -9.45
N ASP A 19 3.44 19.46 -9.54
CA ASP A 19 3.24 20.67 -8.76
C ASP A 19 3.27 20.34 -7.25
N GLN A 20 3.92 21.20 -6.46
CA GLN A 20 4.08 20.99 -5.01
C GLN A 20 2.73 20.90 -4.29
N ARG A 21 1.72 21.60 -4.82
CA ARG A 21 0.33 21.49 -4.35
C ARG A 21 -0.20 20.07 -4.49
N ASP A 22 0.00 19.45 -5.66
CA ASP A 22 -0.46 18.08 -5.93
C ASP A 22 0.27 17.07 -5.02
N VAL A 23 1.58 17.25 -4.80
CA VAL A 23 2.36 16.42 -3.87
C VAL A 23 1.84 16.52 -2.44
N ALA A 24 1.56 17.75 -1.97
CA ALA A 24 1.00 17.97 -0.64
C ALA A 24 -0.35 17.28 -0.45
N ILE A 25 -1.20 17.27 -1.49
CA ILE A 25 -2.47 16.56 -1.42
C ILE A 25 -2.26 15.04 -1.36
N TYR A 26 -1.32 14.46 -2.13
CA TYR A 26 -1.01 13.03 -2.00
C TYR A 26 -0.47 12.67 -0.61
N ILE A 27 0.38 13.51 -0.01
CA ILE A 27 0.84 13.33 1.38
C ILE A 27 -0.36 13.32 2.33
N PHE A 28 -1.26 14.30 2.20
CA PHE A 28 -2.46 14.38 3.02
C PHE A 28 -3.35 13.16 2.85
N LEU A 29 -3.56 12.68 1.63
CA LEU A 29 -4.38 11.52 1.34
C LEU A 29 -3.78 10.21 1.87
N VAL A 30 -2.48 9.98 1.66
CA VAL A 30 -1.80 8.80 2.18
C VAL A 30 -1.75 8.83 3.72
N GLY A 31 -1.33 9.95 4.32
CA GLY A 31 -1.30 10.10 5.78
C GLY A 31 -2.70 9.99 6.41
N GLY A 32 -3.68 10.64 5.78
CA GLY A 32 -5.08 10.63 6.19
C GLY A 32 -5.78 9.29 5.98
N ALA A 33 -5.30 8.41 5.11
CA ALA A 33 -5.80 7.04 5.00
C ALA A 33 -5.18 6.09 6.04
N VAL A 34 -3.90 6.30 6.39
CA VAL A 34 -3.16 5.43 7.31
C VAL A 34 -3.49 5.70 8.78
N LEU A 35 -3.70 6.96 9.16
CA LEU A 35 -3.91 7.35 10.57
C LEU A 35 -5.27 6.90 11.16
N PRO A 36 -6.43 7.09 10.51
CA PRO A 36 -7.73 6.74 11.07
C PRO A 36 -8.15 5.28 10.81
N SER A 37 -7.54 4.59 9.83
CA SER A 37 -7.92 3.21 9.49
C SER A 37 -7.59 2.19 10.57
N ARG A 38 -6.64 2.48 11.48
CA ARG A 38 -6.23 1.53 12.51
C ARG A 38 -7.29 1.25 13.59
N PRO A 39 -7.82 2.24 14.32
CA PRO A 39 -8.85 1.94 15.32
C PRO A 39 -10.24 1.68 14.73
N LEU A 40 -10.50 2.10 13.49
CA LEU A 40 -11.84 2.06 12.87
C LEU A 40 -12.10 0.76 12.09
N LEU A 41 -11.05 0.05 11.66
CA LEU A 41 -11.16 -1.24 10.99
C LEU A 41 -10.70 -2.42 11.87
N PHE A 42 -10.00 -2.15 12.98
CA PHE A 42 -9.32 -3.17 13.77
C PHE A 42 -9.51 -2.93 15.26
N ASP A 43 -10.21 -3.86 15.91
CA ASP A 43 -10.20 -3.97 17.36
C ASP A 43 -8.86 -4.60 17.78
N ILE A 44 -8.01 -3.83 18.46
CA ILE A 44 -6.70 -4.30 18.95
C ILE A 44 -6.88 -5.08 20.26
N SER A 45 -7.85 -5.99 20.28
CA SER A 45 -8.13 -6.90 21.39
C SER A 45 -7.34 -8.21 21.21
N GLY A 46 -6.03 -8.13 21.39
CA GLY A 46 -5.12 -9.27 21.27
C GLY A 46 -4.10 -9.32 22.40
N SER A 47 -3.52 -10.51 22.65
CA SER A 47 -2.40 -10.60 23.57
C SER A 47 -1.21 -9.80 23.02
N LEU A 48 -0.52 -9.08 23.91
CA LEU A 48 0.61 -8.22 23.55
C LEU A 48 1.66 -8.88 22.63
N PRO A 49 2.02 -10.18 22.81
CA PRO A 49 2.95 -10.85 21.92
C PRO A 49 2.43 -10.99 20.48
N VAL A 50 1.16 -11.35 20.29
CA VAL A 50 0.58 -11.57 18.96
C VAL A 50 0.45 -10.25 18.20
N VAL A 51 0.00 -9.19 18.89
CA VAL A 51 -0.03 -7.83 18.32
C VAL A 51 1.35 -7.41 17.86
N SER A 52 2.37 -7.61 18.69
CA SER A 52 3.76 -7.23 18.36
C SER A 52 4.30 -7.98 17.15
N ILE A 53 4.03 -9.28 17.03
CA ILE A 53 4.45 -10.11 15.89
C ILE A 53 3.79 -9.64 14.60
N ILE A 54 2.48 -9.38 14.61
CA ILE A 54 1.75 -8.93 13.42
C ILE A 54 2.22 -7.53 13.01
N MET A 55 2.44 -6.63 13.95
CA MET A 55 3.00 -5.30 13.65
C MET A 55 4.41 -5.39 13.07
N LEU A 56 5.26 -6.25 13.61
CA LEU A 56 6.60 -6.49 13.08
C LEU A 56 6.54 -7.05 11.65
N ALA A 57 5.64 -8.00 11.39
CA ALA A 57 5.44 -8.55 10.05
C ALA A 57 5.01 -7.45 9.04
N HIS A 58 4.06 -6.58 9.41
CA HIS A 58 3.68 -5.44 8.58
C HIS A 58 4.86 -4.49 8.32
N LEU A 59 5.65 -4.20 9.35
CA LEU A 59 6.83 -3.34 9.21
C LEU A 59 7.86 -3.95 8.25
N VAL A 60 8.12 -5.25 8.37
CA VAL A 60 9.06 -5.97 7.49
C VAL A 60 8.55 -5.96 6.04
N ILE A 61 7.27 -6.26 5.81
CA ILE A 61 6.67 -6.21 4.46
C ILE A 61 6.77 -4.80 3.88
N ALA A 62 6.42 -3.77 4.66
CA ALA A 62 6.51 -2.39 4.24
C ALA A 62 7.95 -1.97 3.91
N ALA A 63 8.92 -2.33 4.76
CA ALA A 63 10.33 -2.04 4.53
C ALA A 63 10.85 -2.69 3.25
N ILE A 64 10.53 -3.98 3.03
CA ILE A 64 10.89 -4.71 1.81
C ILE A 64 10.22 -4.06 0.59
N GLY A 65 8.93 -3.75 0.67
CA GLY A 65 8.17 -3.15 -0.43
C GLY A 65 8.67 -1.76 -0.82
N VAL A 66 8.95 -0.89 0.16
CA VAL A 66 9.54 0.43 -0.07
C VAL A 66 10.92 0.29 -0.70
N LEU A 67 11.77 -0.61 -0.18
CA LEU A 67 13.10 -0.85 -0.74
C LEU A 67 13.03 -1.39 -2.18
N ALA A 68 12.07 -2.26 -2.47
CA ALA A 68 11.85 -2.79 -3.81
C ALA A 68 11.40 -1.69 -4.79
N CYS A 69 10.48 -0.81 -4.37
CA CYS A 69 10.07 0.35 -5.16
C CYS A 69 11.24 1.33 -5.38
N TYR A 70 12.05 1.59 -4.34
CA TYR A 70 13.23 2.44 -4.44
C TYR A 70 14.25 1.88 -5.44
N ARG A 71 14.46 0.56 -5.41
CA ARG A 71 15.33 -0.13 -6.38
C ARG A 71 14.79 -0.07 -7.80
N ALA A 72 13.47 -0.17 -7.97
CA ALA A 72 12.77 -0.05 -9.25
C ALA A 72 12.61 1.40 -9.75
N ASN A 73 13.08 2.39 -8.99
CA ASN A 73 13.13 3.80 -9.38
C ASN A 73 14.54 4.23 -9.83
N GLY A 74 15.45 3.31 -10.12
CA GLY A 74 16.79 3.61 -10.62
C GLY A 74 17.84 3.78 -9.53
N ARG A 75 17.50 3.41 -8.27
CA ARG A 75 18.37 3.54 -7.08
C ARG A 75 18.92 4.97 -6.95
N ALA A 76 20.25 5.12 -6.97
CA ALA A 76 20.96 6.38 -6.78
C ALA A 76 20.77 7.39 -7.93
N GLY A 77 20.35 6.93 -9.13
CA GLY A 77 19.94 7.80 -10.24
C GLY A 77 18.46 8.19 -10.19
N GLY A 78 17.70 7.62 -9.25
CA GLY A 78 16.26 7.82 -9.10
C GLY A 78 15.90 9.16 -8.52
N LEU A 79 15.92 10.21 -9.34
CA LEU A 79 15.40 11.52 -8.95
C LEU A 79 13.92 11.37 -8.55
N ARG A 80 13.54 12.00 -7.43
CA ARG A 80 12.15 12.20 -6.99
C ARG A 80 11.39 10.94 -6.53
N PHE A 81 12.09 10.01 -5.87
CA PHE A 81 11.46 8.82 -5.28
C PHE A 81 10.27 9.14 -4.38
N ALA A 82 10.42 10.05 -3.41
CA ALA A 82 9.37 10.34 -2.43
C ALA A 82 8.06 10.79 -3.11
N GLU A 83 8.16 11.71 -4.08
CA GLU A 83 7.04 12.23 -4.85
C GLU A 83 6.32 11.13 -5.65
N ARG A 84 7.09 10.33 -6.41
CA ARG A 84 6.57 9.19 -7.18
C ARG A 84 5.93 8.16 -6.27
N PHE A 85 6.58 7.87 -5.14
CA PHE A 85 6.14 6.87 -4.19
C PHE A 85 4.81 7.28 -3.57
N LEU A 86 4.67 8.52 -3.09
CA LEU A 86 3.44 9.00 -2.46
C LEU A 86 2.27 9.05 -3.45
N SER A 87 2.50 9.62 -4.63
CA SER A 87 1.46 9.75 -5.66
C SER A 87 1.00 8.39 -6.21
N LEU A 88 1.92 7.49 -6.53
CA LEU A 88 1.57 6.14 -6.99
C LEU A 88 0.98 5.30 -5.86
N SER A 89 1.47 5.39 -4.63
CA SER A 89 0.91 4.65 -3.49
C SER A 89 -0.57 4.97 -3.28
N TRP A 90 -0.96 6.24 -3.46
CA TRP A 90 -2.36 6.62 -3.41
C TRP A 90 -3.18 5.99 -4.53
N VAL A 91 -2.83 6.25 -5.79
CA VAL A 91 -3.66 5.83 -6.94
C VAL A 91 -3.70 4.31 -7.08
N VAL A 92 -2.54 3.65 -6.93
CA VAL A 92 -2.45 2.17 -6.95
C VAL A 92 -3.11 1.58 -5.71
N GLY A 93 -2.86 2.16 -4.54
CA GLY A 93 -3.47 1.70 -3.29
C GLY A 93 -4.98 1.76 -3.33
N LEU A 94 -5.56 2.85 -3.85
CA LEU A 94 -7.01 2.98 -4.02
C LEU A 94 -7.55 1.95 -5.01
N ARG A 95 -6.88 1.70 -6.14
CA ARG A 95 -7.28 0.64 -7.09
C ARG A 95 -7.25 -0.74 -6.44
N VAL A 96 -6.16 -1.07 -5.74
CA VAL A 96 -6.02 -2.34 -5.04
C VAL A 96 -7.15 -2.47 -4.02
N PHE A 97 -7.33 -1.47 -3.15
CA PHE A 97 -8.39 -1.43 -2.15
C PHE A 97 -9.78 -1.67 -2.76
N LEU A 98 -10.15 -0.92 -3.81
CA LEU A 98 -11.45 -1.09 -4.46
C LEU A 98 -11.61 -2.48 -5.10
N SER A 99 -10.54 -3.02 -5.71
CA SER A 99 -10.57 -4.34 -6.35
C SER A 99 -10.58 -5.51 -5.35
N THR A 100 -9.99 -5.32 -4.17
CA THR A 100 -9.87 -6.36 -3.15
C THR A 100 -10.93 -6.27 -2.07
N LEU A 101 -11.74 -5.19 -2.01
CA LEU A 101 -12.76 -4.98 -0.99
C LEU A 101 -13.72 -6.18 -0.86
N LEU A 102 -14.38 -6.57 -1.96
CA LEU A 102 -15.31 -7.70 -1.96
C LEU A 102 -14.61 -9.04 -1.63
N PRO A 103 -13.48 -9.41 -2.28
CA PRO A 103 -12.73 -10.61 -1.90
C PRO A 103 -12.32 -10.66 -0.43
N VAL A 104 -11.84 -9.55 0.13
CA VAL A 104 -11.40 -9.46 1.53
C VAL A 104 -12.56 -9.65 2.49
N VAL A 105 -13.72 -9.04 2.22
CA VAL A 105 -14.93 -9.26 3.04
C VAL A 105 -15.35 -10.74 3.00
N GLY A 106 -15.38 -11.36 1.81
CA GLY A 106 -15.69 -12.78 1.67
C GLY A 106 -14.70 -13.68 2.41
N LEU A 107 -13.39 -13.40 2.30
CA LEU A 107 -12.33 -14.12 3.01
C LEU A 107 -12.45 -13.97 4.53
N ARG A 108 -12.84 -12.79 5.03
CA ARG A 108 -13.05 -12.56 6.46
C ARG A 108 -14.19 -13.43 6.99
N LEU A 109 -15.36 -13.39 6.34
CA LEU A 109 -16.51 -14.21 6.72
C LEU A 109 -16.18 -15.72 6.65
N PHE A 110 -15.42 -16.12 5.63
CA PHE A 110 -14.96 -17.50 5.49
C PHE A 110 -13.97 -17.93 6.58
N ALA A 111 -13.02 -17.06 6.93
CA ALA A 111 -12.05 -17.31 8.01
C ALA A 111 -12.72 -17.39 9.39
N GLU A 112 -13.74 -16.56 9.64
CA GLU A 112 -14.58 -16.65 10.84
C GLU A 112 -15.28 -18.00 10.94
N HIS A 113 -15.77 -18.54 9.81
CA HIS A 113 -16.43 -19.84 9.77
C HIS A 113 -15.45 -21.01 9.98
N LEU A 114 -14.27 -20.97 9.35
CA LEU A 114 -13.28 -22.05 9.46
C LEU A 114 -12.51 -22.08 10.79
N TYR A 115 -12.26 -20.91 11.37
CA TYR A 115 -11.43 -20.76 12.57
C TYR A 115 -12.16 -19.96 13.66
N PRO A 116 -13.31 -20.43 14.16
CA PRO A 116 -14.13 -19.67 15.12
C PRO A 116 -13.36 -19.36 16.41
N ASP A 117 -12.52 -20.29 16.87
CA ASP A 117 -11.77 -20.19 18.13
C ASP A 117 -10.48 -19.37 18.03
N SER A 118 -10.06 -18.98 16.81
CA SER A 118 -8.88 -18.13 16.64
C SER A 118 -9.18 -16.68 17.04
N SER A 119 -8.16 -15.94 17.49
CA SER A 119 -8.36 -14.52 17.78
C SER A 119 -8.64 -13.75 16.48
N GLN A 120 -9.51 -12.74 16.57
CA GLN A 120 -9.85 -11.86 15.46
C GLN A 120 -8.58 -11.30 14.79
N LEU A 121 -7.64 -10.84 15.60
CA LEU A 121 -6.36 -10.32 15.17
C LEU A 121 -5.55 -11.32 14.31
N VAL A 122 -5.57 -12.62 14.64
CA VAL A 122 -4.87 -13.64 13.83
C VAL A 122 -5.58 -13.82 12.49
N ARG A 123 -6.91 -13.87 12.46
CA ARG A 123 -7.68 -13.99 11.20
C ARG A 123 -7.46 -12.78 10.29
N GLU A 124 -7.48 -11.59 10.85
CA GLU A 124 -7.22 -10.34 10.12
C GLU A 124 -5.78 -10.32 9.58
N GLY A 125 -4.80 -10.66 10.40
CA GLY A 125 -3.40 -10.76 9.98
C GLY A 125 -3.16 -11.75 8.83
N LEU A 126 -3.87 -12.88 8.80
CA LEU A 126 -3.79 -13.86 7.71
C LEU A 126 -4.28 -13.32 6.37
N ILE A 127 -5.17 -12.32 6.37
CA ILE A 127 -5.72 -11.71 5.16
C ILE A 127 -4.94 -10.45 4.79
N GLU A 128 -4.59 -9.63 5.77
CA GLU A 128 -3.96 -8.32 5.55
C GLU A 128 -2.50 -8.39 5.16
N LEU A 129 -1.72 -9.32 5.75
CA LEU A 129 -0.31 -9.44 5.40
C LEU A 129 -0.15 -9.78 3.89
N PRO A 130 -0.89 -10.76 3.32
CA PRO A 130 -0.87 -11.00 1.88
C PRO A 130 -1.38 -9.81 1.04
N VAL A 131 -2.47 -9.16 1.45
CA VAL A 131 -3.01 -8.00 0.71
C VAL A 131 -2.02 -6.84 0.68
N THR A 132 -1.35 -6.58 1.81
CA THR A 132 -0.31 -5.55 1.94
C THR A 132 0.89 -5.90 1.05
N ALA A 133 1.36 -7.15 1.09
CA ALA A 133 2.45 -7.61 0.23
C ALA A 133 2.09 -7.49 -1.26
N LEU A 134 0.87 -7.86 -1.64
CA LEU A 134 0.36 -7.71 -3.01
C LEU A 134 0.29 -6.25 -3.45
N ALA A 135 -0.14 -5.34 -2.56
CA ALA A 135 -0.18 -3.91 -2.85
C ALA A 135 1.22 -3.36 -3.15
N TYR A 136 2.22 -3.70 -2.33
CA TYR A 136 3.62 -3.29 -2.56
C TYR A 136 4.21 -3.90 -3.83
N TRP A 137 3.92 -5.18 -4.12
CA TRP A 137 4.33 -5.79 -5.38
C TRP A 137 3.71 -5.05 -6.57
N ARG A 138 2.40 -4.80 -6.57
CA ARG A 138 1.73 -4.05 -7.64
C ARG A 138 2.33 -2.66 -7.82
N LEU A 139 2.62 -1.96 -6.72
CA LEU A 139 3.28 -0.67 -6.74
C LEU A 139 4.66 -0.74 -7.40
N GLN A 140 5.47 -1.74 -7.04
CA GLN A 140 6.80 -1.96 -7.64
C GLN A 140 6.72 -2.16 -9.17
N LEU A 141 5.73 -2.90 -9.67
CA LEU A 141 5.55 -3.09 -11.13
C LEU A 141 5.26 -1.76 -11.83
N HIS A 142 4.49 -0.87 -11.21
CA HIS A 142 4.26 0.47 -11.75
C HIS A 142 5.53 1.31 -11.81
N PHE A 143 6.42 1.20 -10.81
CA PHE A 143 7.74 1.84 -10.85
C PHE A 143 8.60 1.33 -12.01
N GLN A 144 8.70 0.01 -12.21
CA GLN A 144 9.49 -0.56 -13.31
C GLN A 144 9.01 -0.07 -14.68
N SER A 145 7.69 0.08 -14.85
CA SER A 145 7.12 0.58 -16.10
C SER A 145 7.41 2.05 -16.38
N LEU A 146 7.78 2.84 -15.38
CA LEU A 146 8.21 4.23 -15.56
C LEU A 146 9.66 4.33 -16.06
N GLU A 147 10.54 3.43 -15.62
CA GLU A 147 11.93 3.39 -16.11
C GLU A 147 11.98 3.08 -17.61
N VAL A 148 11.22 2.09 -18.06
CA VAL A 148 11.17 1.68 -19.48
C VAL A 148 10.68 2.80 -20.39
N SER A 149 9.88 3.74 -19.89
CA SER A 149 9.37 4.87 -20.70
C SER A 149 10.34 6.06 -20.77
N ALA A 150 11.38 6.06 -19.93
CA ALA A 150 12.35 7.16 -19.83
C ALA A 150 13.70 6.85 -20.49
N ALA A 151 13.91 5.59 -20.93
CA ALA A 151 15.07 5.12 -21.67
C ALA A 151 14.79 5.10 -23.18
#